data_AF-A0A0A9D5E1-F1
#
_entry.id   AF-A0A0A9D5E1-F1
#
_cell.length_a   1.000
_cell.length_b   1.000
_cell.length_c   1.000
_cell.angle_alpha   90.00
_cell.angle_beta   90.00
_cell.angle_gamma   90.00
#
_symmetry.space_group_name_H-M   'P 1'
#
loop_
_entity.id
_entity.type
_entity.pdbx_description
1 polymer ?
#
loop_
_entity_poly.entity_id
_entity_poly.type
_entity_poly.pdbx_seq_one_letter_code
_entity_poly.pdbx_strand_id
1 'polypeptide(L)'
;MLKEEDVAVSNVKIDLTRGKDNPLESIKFFKDFGCDKKFPIIDDRVSHLLPAYNEDRIVRVYAKKPELVDVVSEAFENLQLRMYGEKTQVHDTPKKKRSRPSN
;
A
#
# COMPACT_ATOMS: atom_id res chain seq x y z
N MET A 1 -2.17 -17.41 -24.01
CA MET A 1 -0.99 -16.90 -23.28
C MET A 1 -1.20 -15.41 -23.07
N LEU A 2 -1.06 -14.89 -21.85
CA LEU A 2 -1.13 -13.46 -21.58
C LEU A 2 0.06 -12.75 -22.23
N LYS A 3 -0.17 -11.54 -22.75
CA LYS A 3 0.89 -10.68 -23.26
C LYS A 3 0.97 -9.38 -22.45
N GLU A 4 2.07 -8.65 -22.54
CA GLU A 4 2.25 -7.39 -21.81
C GLU A 4 1.16 -6.37 -22.18
N GLU A 5 0.74 -6.35 -23.44
CA GLU A 5 -0.33 -5.47 -23.90
C GLU A 5 -1.70 -5.76 -23.27
N ASP A 6 -1.92 -6.94 -22.70
CA ASP A 6 -3.18 -7.33 -22.06
C ASP A 6 -3.33 -6.81 -20.62
N VAL A 7 -2.25 -6.31 -20.02
CA VAL A 7 -2.18 -5.94 -18.60
C VAL A 7 -1.84 -4.45 -18.44
N ALA A 8 -2.45 -3.80 -17.46
CA ALA A 8 -2.04 -2.48 -16.97
C ALA A 8 -1.69 -2.58 -15.49
N VAL A 9 -0.61 -1.90 -15.08
CA VAL A 9 -0.13 -1.91 -13.69
C VAL A 9 -0.07 -0.46 -13.19
N SER A 10 -0.66 -0.22 -12.02
CA SER A 10 -0.54 1.03 -11.27
C SER A 10 0.23 0.77 -9.99
N ASN A 11 1.34 1.48 -9.79
CA ASN A 11 2.15 1.40 -8.57
C ASN A 11 2.06 2.73 -7.83
N VAL A 12 1.34 2.75 -6.72
CA VAL A 12 1.14 3.93 -5.89
C VAL A 12 1.99 3.80 -4.65
N LYS A 13 2.94 4.73 -4.47
CA LYS A 13 3.69 4.89 -3.23
C LYS A 13 2.87 5.72 -2.24
N ILE A 14 2.80 5.26 -1.01
CA ILE A 14 2.18 5.98 0.11
C ILE A 14 3.26 6.14 1.16
N ASP A 15 3.55 7.37 1.57
CA ASP A 15 4.50 7.64 2.62
C ASP A 15 4.02 8.78 3.52
N LEU A 16 4.75 9.02 4.61
CA LEU A 16 4.52 10.16 5.48
C LEU A 16 5.17 11.45 4.94
N THR A 17 5.12 11.65 3.63
CA THR A 17 5.72 12.79 2.88
C THR A 17 7.25 12.88 2.96
N ARG A 18 7.91 11.82 3.43
CA ARG A 18 9.37 11.78 3.64
C ARG A 18 10.02 10.46 3.24
N GLY A 19 9.39 9.73 2.31
CA GLY A 19 9.86 8.41 1.89
C GLY A 19 9.93 7.45 3.06
N LYS A 20 11.05 6.74 3.17
CA LYS A 20 11.25 5.72 4.21
C LYS A 20 11.59 6.32 5.57
N ASP A 21 11.97 7.59 5.61
CA ASP A 21 12.45 8.20 6.84
C ASP A 21 11.28 8.65 7.71
N ASN A 22 11.42 8.49 9.03
CA ASN A 22 10.37 8.90 9.97
C ASN A 22 10.34 10.44 10.06
N PRO A 23 9.23 11.12 9.70
CA PRO A 23 9.17 12.58 9.74
C PRO A 23 9.47 13.16 11.12
N LEU A 24 9.20 12.41 12.21
CA LEU A 24 9.47 12.82 13.58
C LEU A 24 10.95 13.19 13.81
N GLU A 25 11.88 12.52 13.12
CA GLU A 25 13.31 12.77 13.26
C GLU A 25 13.73 14.19 12.82
N SER A 26 12.94 14.81 11.92
CA SER A 26 13.18 16.21 11.49
C SER A 26 12.56 17.24 12.41
N ILE A 27 11.67 16.83 13.31
CA ILE A 27 10.94 17.74 14.19
C ILE A 27 11.80 18.01 15.43
N LYS A 28 11.80 19.27 15.87
CA LYS A 28 12.43 19.69 17.12
C LYS A 28 11.36 20.22 18.06
N PHE A 29 11.40 19.75 19.29
CA PHE A 29 10.46 20.06 20.35
C PHE A 29 11.12 20.97 21.40
N PHE A 30 10.27 21.66 22.15
CA PHE A 30 10.63 22.46 23.32
C PHE A 30 9.80 21.96 24.48
N LYS A 31 10.37 21.97 25.69
CA LYS A 31 9.72 21.32 26.85
C LYS A 31 8.55 22.16 27.38
N ASP A 32 8.80 23.45 27.54
CA ASP A 32 7.89 24.39 28.22
C ASP A 32 7.98 25.77 27.56
N PHE A 33 7.01 26.63 27.88
CA PHE A 33 6.98 28.02 27.42
C PHE A 33 8.22 28.79 27.91
N GLY A 34 8.90 29.50 27.00
CA GLY A 34 10.14 30.24 27.29
C GLY A 34 11.41 29.38 27.27
N CYS A 35 11.34 28.11 26.88
CA CYS A 35 12.53 27.29 26.67
C CYS A 35 13.10 27.51 25.27
N ASP A 36 14.35 27.97 25.17
CA ASP A 36 15.04 28.14 23.87
C ASP A 36 15.81 26.88 23.42
N LYS A 37 15.88 25.87 24.30
CA LYS A 37 16.60 24.63 24.01
C LYS A 37 15.70 23.64 23.28
N LYS A 38 15.98 23.45 22.00
CA LYS A 38 15.31 22.46 21.16
C LYS A 38 15.91 21.06 21.31
N PHE A 39 15.08 20.02 21.25
CA PHE A 39 15.52 18.62 21.29
C PHE A 39 14.67 17.73 20.36
N PRO A 40 15.21 16.61 19.84
CA PRO A 40 14.42 15.63 19.11
C PRO A 40 13.67 14.70 20.07
N ILE A 41 12.52 14.18 19.63
CA ILE A 41 11.85 13.04 20.25
C ILE A 41 11.99 11.87 19.28
N ILE A 42 12.44 10.71 19.78
CA ILE A 42 12.51 9.46 19.01
C ILE A 42 11.19 8.69 19.19
N ASP A 43 10.83 7.88 18.20
CA ASP A 43 9.50 7.26 18.07
C ASP A 43 9.16 6.28 19.20
N ASP A 44 10.14 5.51 19.66
CA ASP A 44 10.07 4.62 20.83
C ASP A 44 9.59 5.32 22.11
N ARG A 45 9.79 6.64 22.21
CA ARG A 45 9.36 7.47 23.35
C ARG A 45 7.98 8.08 23.17
N VAL A 46 7.35 7.94 22.00
CA VAL A 46 6.01 8.49 21.74
C VAL A 46 4.95 7.42 22.02
N SER A 47 5.03 6.29 21.32
CA SER A 47 4.06 5.21 21.45
C SER A 47 4.56 3.95 20.75
N HIS A 48 4.32 2.79 21.36
CA HIS A 48 4.55 1.49 20.73
C HIS A 48 3.51 1.15 19.64
N LEU A 49 2.49 2.00 19.45
CA LEU A 49 1.46 1.84 18.42
C LEU A 49 1.73 2.66 17.14
N LEU A 50 2.91 3.26 17.02
CA LEU A 50 3.30 3.94 15.79
C LEU A 50 3.53 2.94 14.65
N PRO A 51 3.34 3.36 13.38
CA PRO A 51 3.68 2.53 12.24
C PRO A 51 5.14 2.07 12.29
N ALA A 52 5.39 0.78 12.07
CA ALA A 52 6.75 0.24 12.00
C ALA A 52 7.50 0.64 10.72
N TYR A 53 6.76 1.07 9.69
CA TYR A 53 7.27 1.51 8.40
C TYR A 53 6.62 2.84 8.01
N ASN A 54 7.39 3.71 7.35
CA ASN A 54 6.92 5.03 6.91
C ASN A 54 6.55 5.08 5.41
N GLU A 55 6.77 3.98 4.69
CA GLU A 55 6.55 3.87 3.26
C GLU A 55 5.90 2.52 2.94
N ASP A 56 4.76 2.58 2.24
CA ASP A 56 4.06 1.44 1.66
C ASP A 56 3.92 1.61 0.15
N ARG A 57 3.67 0.49 -0.55
CA ARG A 57 3.33 0.48 -1.98
C ARG A 57 2.07 -0.31 -2.23
N ILE A 58 1.12 0.32 -2.92
CA ILE A 58 -0.08 -0.34 -3.44
C ILE A 58 0.13 -0.60 -4.92
N VAL A 59 0.30 -1.87 -5.28
CA VAL A 59 0.31 -2.33 -6.67
C VAL A 59 -1.09 -2.80 -7.05
N ARG A 60 -1.68 -2.16 -8.06
CA ARG A 60 -2.96 -2.57 -8.65
C ARG A 60 -2.71 -3.09 -10.06
N VAL A 61 -3.20 -4.28 -10.36
CA VAL A 61 -3.07 -4.93 -11.66
C VAL A 61 -4.46 -5.02 -12.28
N TYR A 62 -4.56 -4.64 -13.55
CA TYR A 62 -5.81 -4.60 -14.31
C TYR A 62 -5.65 -5.39 -15.60
N ALA A 63 -6.67 -6.19 -15.93
CA ALA A 63 -6.84 -6.73 -17.27
C ALA A 63 -7.41 -5.64 -18.17
N LYS A 64 -6.80 -5.41 -19.35
CA LYS A 64 -7.35 -4.46 -20.34
C LYS A 64 -8.59 -5.01 -21.05
N LYS A 65 -8.77 -6.33 -21.01
CA LYS A 65 -9.91 -7.03 -21.59
C LYS A 65 -10.69 -7.79 -20.50
N PRO A 66 -12.02 -7.67 -20.41
CA PRO A 66 -12.81 -8.31 -19.36
C PRO A 66 -12.66 -9.83 -19.29
N GLU A 67 -12.51 -10.50 -20.43
CA GLU A 67 -12.36 -11.95 -20.52
C GLU A 67 -11.02 -12.47 -19.98
N LEU A 68 -10.06 -11.58 -19.71
CA LEU A 68 -8.75 -11.94 -19.17
C LEU A 68 -8.63 -11.74 -17.66
N VAL A 69 -9.67 -11.23 -16.98
CA VAL A 69 -9.63 -10.90 -15.55
C VAL A 69 -9.16 -12.08 -14.69
N ASP A 70 -9.75 -13.26 -14.89
CA ASP A 70 -9.43 -14.43 -14.08
C ASP A 70 -7.97 -14.88 -14.28
N VAL A 71 -7.51 -14.91 -15.53
CA VAL A 71 -6.13 -15.31 -15.87
C VAL A 71 -5.10 -14.29 -15.36
N VAL A 72 -5.42 -13.00 -15.42
CA VAL A 72 -4.56 -11.93 -14.87
C VAL A 72 -4.52 -12.01 -13.34
N SER A 73 -5.65 -12.27 -12.68
CA SER A 73 -5.71 -12.47 -11.22
C SER A 73 -4.84 -13.66 -10.80
N GLU A 74 -4.99 -14.80 -11.47
CA GLU A 74 -4.19 -16.00 -11.19
C GLU A 74 -2.68 -15.74 -11.41
N ALA A 75 -2.32 -15.08 -12.51
CA ALA A 75 -0.92 -14.73 -12.78
C ALA A 75 -0.34 -13.80 -11.71
N PHE A 76 -1.13 -12.85 -11.20
CA PHE A 76 -0.69 -11.92 -10.16
C PHE A 76 -0.56 -12.61 -8.79
N GLU A 77 -1.51 -13.49 -8.43
CA GLU A 77 -1.42 -14.32 -7.21
C GLU A 77 -0.19 -15.23 -7.24
N ASN A 78 0.10 -15.85 -8.39
CA ASN A 78 1.30 -16.66 -8.57
C ASN A 78 2.59 -15.83 -8.44
N LEU A 79 2.59 -14.59 -8.92
CA LEU A 79 3.70 -13.66 -8.73
C LEU A 79 3.92 -13.35 -7.24
N GLN A 80 2.85 -13.06 -6.49
CA GLN A 80 2.90 -12.79 -5.06
C GLN A 80 3.46 -13.99 -4.29
N LEU A 81 2.93 -15.19 -4.54
CA LEU A 81 3.42 -16.43 -3.91
C LEU A 81 4.90 -16.66 -4.20
N ARG A 82 5.36 -16.44 -5.43
CA ARG A 82 6.77 -16.60 -5.79
C ARG A 82 7.68 -15.57 -5.11
N MET A 83 7.23 -14.33 -4.96
CA MET A 83 8.04 -13.24 -4.39
C MET A 83 8.02 -13.20 -2.87
N TYR A 84 6.88 -13.51 -2.26
CA TYR A 84 6.61 -13.29 -0.83
C TYR A 84 6.28 -14.57 -0.07
N GLY A 85 6.06 -15.69 -0.75
CA GLY A 85 5.64 -16.96 -0.13
C GLY A 85 4.16 -17.00 0.27
N GLU A 86 3.43 -15.90 0.12
CA GLU A 86 2.02 -15.78 0.48
C GLU A 86 1.25 -14.91 -0.52
N LYS A 87 -0.08 -15.06 -0.53
CA LYS A 87 -0.98 -14.18 -1.28
C LYS A 87 -1.25 -12.94 -0.43
N THR A 88 -0.72 -11.79 -0.86
CA THR A 88 -0.81 -10.53 -0.11
C THR A 88 -1.96 -9.63 -0.57
N GLN A 89 -2.83 -10.13 -1.47
CA GLN A 89 -3.97 -9.38 -2.00
C GLN A 89 -5.00 -9.06 -0.91
N VAL A 90 -5.13 -7.78 -0.57
CA VAL A 90 -6.04 -7.29 0.49
C VAL A 90 -7.47 -7.02 -0.04
N HIS A 91 -7.60 -6.75 -1.34
CA HIS A 91 -8.87 -6.40 -1.97
C HIS A 91 -9.03 -7.12 -3.30
N ASP A 92 -9.93 -8.10 -3.34
CA ASP A 92 -10.32 -8.76 -4.58
C ASP A 92 -11.15 -7.84 -5.48
N THR A 93 -11.14 -8.14 -6.78
CA THR A 93 -12.03 -7.48 -7.74
C THR A 93 -13.49 -7.68 -7.31
N PRO A 94 -14.27 -6.61 -7.08
CA PRO A 94 -15.67 -6.74 -6.68
C PRO A 94 -16.47 -7.55 -7.71
N LYS A 95 -17.23 -8.55 -7.26
CA LYS A 95 -18.08 -9.34 -8.15
C LYS A 95 -19.15 -8.46 -8.78
N LYS A 96 -19.35 -8.59 -10.10
CA LYS A 96 -20.44 -7.91 -10.82
C LYS A 96 -21.78 -8.22 -10.14
N LYS A 97 -22.53 -7.17 -9.78
CA LYS A 97 -23.86 -7.29 -9.18
C LYS A 97 -24.78 -8.02 -10.17
N ARG A 98 -25.30 -9.20 -9.79
CA ARG A 98 -26.30 -9.90 -10.60
C ARG A 98 -27.58 -9.05 -10.61
N SER A 99 -28.03 -8.63 -11.80
CA SER A 99 -29.33 -7.97 -11.97
C SER A 99 -30.42 -8.85 -11.37
N ARG A 100 -31.24 -8.32 -10.45
CA ARG A 100 -32.47 -9.02 -10.03
C ARG A 100 -33.38 -9.11 -11.26
N PRO A 101 -33.98 -10.27 -11.58
CA PRO A 101 -35.00 -10.31 -12.61
C PRO A 101 -36.13 -9.37 -12.16
N SER A 102 -36.57 -8.50 -13.06
CA SER A 102 -37.80 -7.73 -12.90
C SER A 102 -38.96 -8.72 -12.86
N ASN A 103 -39.65 -8.78 -11.72
CA ASN A 103 -40.95 -9.44 -11.60
C ASN A 103 -42.01 -8.65 -12.37
#